data_AF-A0A734CDF8-F1
#
_entry.id   AF-A0A734CDF8-F1
#
_cell.length_a   1.000
_cell.length_b   1.000
_cell.length_c   1.000
_cell.angle_alpha   90.00
_cell.angle_beta   90.00
_cell.angle_gamma   90.00
#
_symmetry.space_group_name_H-M   'P 1'
#
loop_
_entity.id
_entity.type
_entity.pdbx_description
1 polymer ?
#
loop_
_entity_poly.entity_id
_entity_poly.type
_entity_poly.pdbx_seq_one_letter_code
_entity_poly.pdbx_strand_id
1 'polypeptide(L)'
;MQFKKMALTAGVTGSLMAAAFAAQAGTSATLTITGLVTPSACAISLSDSGTLTFDPVSIEALPESGSYTMEPKTIDALVDCKNTEQAVAISFVDNRQDSVAAHSDEPTGSSTAFGLGKTDDNLDIGSYGIKISKVTAEGETG
;
A
#
# COMPACT_ATOMS: atom_id res chain seq x y z
N MET A 1 61.34 91.62 16.50
CA MET A 1 59.94 91.97 16.81
C MET A 1 59.16 90.65 16.79
N GLN A 2 59.06 89.85 17.86
CA GLN A 2 58.33 89.99 19.13
C GLN A 2 56.84 90.33 18.96
N PHE A 3 56.01 89.69 19.79
CA PHE A 3 54.53 89.64 19.90
C PHE A 3 53.85 88.47 19.14
N LYS A 4 53.09 87.56 19.75
CA LYS A 4 52.69 87.34 21.16
C LYS A 4 52.08 85.93 21.22
N LYS A 5 52.40 85.16 22.26
CA LYS A 5 51.77 83.87 22.61
C LYS A 5 50.35 84.11 23.12
N MET A 6 49.37 83.29 22.73
CA MET A 6 48.27 82.86 23.62
C MET A 6 47.77 81.48 23.16
N ALA A 7 47.83 80.52 24.10
CA ALA A 7 47.21 79.21 24.03
C ALA A 7 46.04 79.18 25.02
N LEU A 8 44.91 78.55 24.67
CA LEU A 8 43.95 77.91 25.59
C LEU A 8 42.95 77.08 24.76
N THR A 9 43.04 75.75 24.70
CA THR A 9 42.37 74.70 25.53
C THR A 9 40.85 74.55 25.35
N ALA A 10 40.46 73.36 24.85
CA ALA A 10 39.22 72.57 25.05
C ALA A 10 37.85 73.10 24.59
N GLY A 11 37.15 72.30 23.76
CA GLY A 11 35.71 72.46 23.50
C GLY A 11 35.15 71.52 22.42
N VAL A 12 34.33 70.57 22.87
CA VAL A 12 33.54 69.54 22.16
C VAL A 12 32.75 70.06 20.94
N THR A 13 32.49 69.19 19.94
CA THR A 13 31.18 68.81 19.33
C THR A 13 31.23 68.63 17.80
N GLY A 14 30.75 67.48 17.29
CA GLY A 14 29.97 67.46 16.03
C GLY A 14 30.48 66.63 14.84
N SER A 15 29.90 65.43 14.70
CA SER A 15 29.43 64.80 13.45
C SER A 15 30.41 64.50 12.31
N LEU A 16 30.73 63.21 12.12
CA LEU A 16 30.67 62.59 10.79
C LEU A 16 30.10 61.18 10.91
N MET A 17 28.86 61.02 10.41
CA MET A 17 28.27 59.72 10.14
C MET A 17 29.06 59.04 9.01
N ALA A 18 29.75 57.95 9.32
CA ALA A 18 30.07 56.94 8.33
C ALA A 18 29.12 55.76 8.56
N ALA A 19 27.93 55.86 7.97
CA ALA A 19 27.08 54.69 7.77
C ALA A 19 27.79 53.79 6.75
N ALA A 20 28.73 52.97 7.23
CA ALA A 20 29.25 51.86 6.47
C ALA A 20 28.17 50.79 6.46
N PHE A 21 27.20 50.93 5.56
CA PHE A 21 26.41 49.80 5.07
C PHE A 21 27.36 48.90 4.28
N ALA A 22 28.17 48.12 5.01
CA ALA A 22 28.85 46.99 4.40
C ALA A 22 27.75 46.00 4.00
N ALA A 23 27.54 45.94 2.69
CA ALA A 23 26.57 45.07 2.04
C ALA A 23 26.66 43.66 2.62
N GLN A 24 25.54 43.18 3.16
CA GLN A 24 25.40 41.79 3.59
C GLN A 24 25.52 40.92 2.35
N ALA A 25 26.66 40.24 2.18
CA ALA A 25 26.83 39.22 1.16
C ALA A 25 25.91 38.05 1.52
N GLY A 26 24.68 38.08 1.00
CA GLY A 26 23.77 36.95 1.07
C GLY A 26 24.29 35.85 0.16
N THR A 27 25.14 34.96 0.68
CA THR A 27 25.50 33.73 -0.03
C THR A 27 24.34 32.75 0.06
N SER A 28 23.27 33.00 -0.70
CA SER A 28 22.17 32.05 -0.84
C SER A 28 22.31 31.32 -2.18
N ALA A 29 22.60 30.02 -2.11
CA ALA A 29 22.44 29.10 -3.23
C ALA A 29 21.14 28.31 -3.02
N THR A 30 20.27 28.29 -4.02
CA THR A 30 19.03 27.50 -4.00
C THR A 30 19.30 26.18 -4.72
N LEU A 31 19.34 25.08 -3.97
CA LEU A 31 19.36 23.73 -4.54
C LEU A 31 17.92 23.20 -4.58
N THR A 32 17.32 23.22 -5.76
CA THR A 32 16.00 22.59 -5.98
C THR A 32 16.22 21.16 -6.43
N ILE A 33 15.96 20.20 -5.54
CA ILE A 33 15.90 18.77 -5.90
C ILE A 33 14.45 18.46 -6.27
N THR A 34 14.22 18.16 -7.54
CA THR A 34 12.93 17.68 -8.03
C THR A 34 13.12 16.23 -8.46
N GLY A 35 12.32 15.32 -7.89
CA GLY A 35 12.39 13.91 -8.21
C GLY A 35 11.02 13.26 -8.04
N LEU A 36 10.72 12.29 -8.90
CA LEU A 36 9.55 11.42 -8.80
C LEU A 36 10.02 10.05 -8.32
N VAL A 37 9.66 9.67 -7.10
CA VAL A 37 9.90 8.31 -6.60
C VAL A 37 8.71 7.45 -6.98
N THR A 38 8.91 6.54 -7.95
CA THR A 38 7.92 5.51 -8.27
C THR A 38 8.40 4.21 -7.63
N PRO A 39 7.69 3.65 -6.64
CA PRO A 39 8.07 2.36 -6.09
C PRO A 39 8.01 1.29 -7.18
N SER A 40 8.90 0.30 -7.12
CA SER A 40 8.88 -0.83 -8.05
C SER A 40 7.60 -1.64 -7.85
N ALA A 41 6.89 -1.92 -8.95
CA ALA A 41 5.72 -2.79 -8.93
C ALA A 41 6.12 -4.19 -8.43
N CYS A 42 5.29 -4.78 -7.57
CA CYS A 42 5.48 -6.16 -7.11
C CYS A 42 5.05 -7.14 -8.22
N ALA A 43 5.79 -8.23 -8.38
CA ALA A 43 5.37 -9.37 -9.17
C ALA A 43 4.47 -10.27 -8.31
N ILE A 44 3.35 -10.73 -8.89
CA ILE A 44 2.43 -11.65 -8.22
C ILE A 44 2.45 -12.97 -8.97
N SER A 45 2.63 -14.07 -8.26
CA SER A 45 2.44 -15.41 -8.81
C SER A 45 1.55 -16.25 -7.89
N LEU A 46 0.78 -17.14 -8.51
CA LEU A 46 -0.02 -18.14 -7.82
C LEU A 46 0.58 -19.51 -8.17
N SER A 47 0.67 -20.40 -7.18
CA SER A 47 1.00 -21.80 -7.46
C SER A 47 -0.02 -22.40 -8.44
N ASP A 48 0.35 -23.41 -9.21
CA ASP A 48 -0.55 -24.06 -10.19
C ASP A 48 -1.26 -23.08 -11.16
N SER A 49 -0.61 -21.94 -11.45
CA SER A 49 -1.14 -20.87 -12.30
C SER A 49 -2.50 -20.31 -11.86
N GLY A 50 -2.82 -20.36 -10.57
CA GLY A 50 -4.10 -19.84 -10.06
C GLY A 50 -5.27 -20.81 -10.18
N THR A 51 -5.04 -22.07 -10.59
CA THR A 51 -6.12 -23.03 -10.84
C THR A 51 -6.20 -24.07 -9.73
N LEU A 52 -7.35 -24.12 -9.05
CA LEU A 52 -7.70 -25.20 -8.13
C LEU A 52 -8.70 -26.12 -8.81
N THR A 53 -8.27 -27.34 -9.16
CA THR A 53 -9.15 -28.37 -9.72
C THR A 53 -9.70 -29.22 -8.59
N PHE A 54 -11.02 -29.35 -8.51
CA PHE A 54 -11.69 -30.27 -7.60
C PHE A 54 -12.14 -31.52 -8.37
N ASP A 55 -12.19 -32.65 -7.68
CA ASP A 55 -12.66 -33.89 -8.29
C ASP A 55 -14.16 -33.80 -8.56
N PRO A 56 -14.66 -34.43 -9.64
CA PRO A 56 -16.09 -34.46 -9.93
C PRO A 56 -16.86 -35.18 -8.82
N VAL A 57 -17.99 -34.61 -8.44
CA VAL A 57 -18.90 -35.19 -7.44
C VAL A 57 -20.02 -35.93 -8.16
N SER A 58 -20.23 -37.22 -7.84
CA SER A 58 -21.40 -37.96 -8.34
C SER A 58 -22.67 -37.45 -7.66
N ILE A 59 -23.78 -37.43 -8.40
CA ILE A 59 -25.11 -37.13 -7.86
C ILE A 59 -25.46 -38.08 -6.71
N GLU A 60 -25.01 -39.34 -6.78
CA GLU A 60 -25.27 -40.35 -5.75
C GLU A 60 -24.55 -40.06 -4.42
N ALA A 61 -23.54 -39.19 -4.44
CA ALA A 61 -22.81 -38.75 -3.24
C ALA A 61 -23.45 -37.51 -2.59
N LEU A 62 -24.41 -36.87 -3.28
CA LEU A 62 -25.12 -35.72 -2.72
C LEU A 62 -26.16 -36.20 -1.70
N PRO A 63 -26.27 -35.53 -0.54
CA PRO A 63 -27.28 -35.87 0.44
C PRO A 63 -28.69 -35.52 -0.08
N GLU A 64 -29.71 -36.26 0.36
CA GLU A 64 -31.12 -35.97 0.02
C GLU A 64 -31.58 -34.59 0.55
N SER A 65 -30.93 -34.10 1.60
CA SER A 65 -31.17 -32.77 2.18
C SER A 65 -29.88 -32.23 2.81
N GLY A 66 -29.68 -30.92 2.72
CA GLY A 66 -28.48 -30.24 3.24
C GLY A 66 -27.43 -30.03 2.15
N SER A 67 -26.22 -29.65 2.57
CA SER A 67 -25.12 -29.36 1.65
C SER A 67 -24.08 -30.48 1.61
N TYR A 68 -23.46 -30.66 0.44
CA TYR A 68 -22.30 -31.51 0.27
C TYR A 68 -21.03 -30.69 0.48
N THR A 69 -20.30 -30.96 1.56
CA THR A 69 -19.05 -30.24 1.86
C THR A 69 -17.87 -30.91 1.16
N MET A 70 -17.15 -30.14 0.35
CA MET A 70 -15.91 -30.57 -0.30
C MET A 70 -14.69 -30.30 0.59
N GLU A 71 -13.63 -31.10 0.42
CA GLU A 71 -12.37 -30.86 1.11
C GLU A 71 -11.74 -29.53 0.64
N PRO A 72 -11.38 -28.61 1.55
CA PRO A 72 -10.75 -27.35 1.16
C PRO A 72 -9.38 -27.57 0.50
N LYS A 73 -9.11 -26.84 -0.59
CA LYS A 73 -7.78 -26.79 -1.22
C LYS A 73 -7.08 -25.46 -0.93
N THR A 74 -5.75 -25.50 -0.92
CA THR A 74 -4.90 -24.31 -0.68
C THR A 74 -4.06 -24.04 -1.92
N ILE A 75 -3.85 -22.77 -2.20
CA ILE A 75 -2.97 -22.26 -3.25
C ILE A 75 -2.05 -21.22 -2.62
N ASP A 76 -0.79 -21.18 -3.02
CA ASP A 76 0.16 -20.20 -2.52
C ASP A 76 0.16 -18.97 -3.43
N ALA A 77 0.09 -17.79 -2.81
CA ALA A 77 0.24 -16.51 -3.48
C ALA A 77 1.56 -15.86 -3.04
N LEU A 78 2.48 -15.68 -3.99
CA LEU A 78 3.74 -14.99 -3.77
C LEU A 78 3.61 -13.56 -4.30
N VAL A 79 3.97 -12.60 -3.44
CA VAL A 79 4.09 -11.19 -3.79
C VAL A 79 5.55 -10.78 -3.61
N ASP A 80 6.27 -10.60 -4.72
CA ASP A 80 7.67 -10.21 -4.72
C ASP A 80 7.81 -8.73 -5.11
N CYS A 81 8.18 -7.90 -4.13
CA CYS A 81 8.37 -6.47 -4.29
C CYS A 81 9.85 -6.09 -4.52
N LYS A 82 10.72 -7.00 -4.99
CA LYS A 82 12.13 -6.75 -5.33
C LYS A 82 12.92 -6.06 -4.22
N ASN A 83 12.73 -6.53 -2.98
CA ASN A 83 13.40 -6.00 -1.78
C ASN A 83 13.03 -4.55 -1.44
N THR A 84 11.80 -4.12 -1.75
CA THR A 84 11.25 -2.85 -1.27
C THR A 84 10.18 -3.11 -0.21
N GLU A 85 10.25 -2.39 0.90
CA GLU A 85 9.22 -2.42 1.94
C GLU A 85 7.98 -1.66 1.43
N GLN A 86 6.90 -2.40 1.18
CA GLN A 86 5.65 -1.83 0.68
C GLN A 86 4.45 -2.46 1.39
N ALA A 87 3.41 -1.65 1.61
CA ALA A 87 2.12 -2.16 2.06
C ALA A 87 1.44 -2.88 0.90
N VAL A 88 0.97 -4.10 1.14
CA VAL A 88 0.26 -4.92 0.17
C VAL A 88 -1.15 -5.19 0.68
N ALA A 89 -2.14 -5.10 -0.20
CA ALA A 89 -3.51 -5.52 0.05
C ALA A 89 -3.96 -6.48 -1.05
N ILE A 90 -4.65 -7.55 -0.66
CA ILE A 90 -5.23 -8.53 -1.57
C ILE A 90 -6.74 -8.47 -1.43
N SER A 91 -7.44 -8.39 -2.56
CA SER A 91 -8.89 -8.51 -2.63
C SER A 91 -9.26 -9.63 -3.61
N PHE A 92 -10.43 -10.21 -3.37
CA PHE A 92 -10.98 -11.28 -4.19
C PHE A 92 -12.29 -10.79 -4.81
N VAL A 93 -12.51 -11.12 -6.08
CA VAL A 93 -13.71 -10.72 -6.84
C VAL A 93 -14.39 -11.97 -7.37
N ASP A 94 -15.69 -12.10 -7.10
CA ASP A 94 -16.49 -13.20 -7.60
C ASP A 94 -17.08 -12.85 -8.97
N ASN A 95 -16.65 -13.56 -10.01
CA ASN A 95 -17.22 -13.42 -11.36
C ASN A 95 -18.54 -14.19 -11.54
N ARG A 96 -19.03 -14.89 -10.51
CA ARG A 96 -20.26 -15.68 -10.46
C ARG A 96 -21.14 -15.30 -9.26
N GLN A 97 -21.06 -14.05 -8.83
CA GLN A 97 -21.77 -13.53 -7.65
C GLN A 97 -23.29 -13.72 -7.72
N ASP A 98 -23.86 -13.74 -8.92
CA ASP A 98 -25.28 -13.98 -9.17
C ASP A 98 -25.73 -15.42 -8.88
N SER A 99 -24.78 -16.34 -8.61
CA SER A 99 -25.02 -17.76 -8.33
C SER A 99 -24.70 -18.18 -6.89
N VAL A 100 -24.52 -17.23 -5.98
CA VAL A 100 -24.25 -17.51 -4.57
C VAL A 100 -25.50 -18.12 -3.92
N ALA A 101 -25.48 -19.43 -3.71
CA ALA A 101 -26.50 -20.13 -2.93
C ALA A 101 -26.23 -19.99 -1.43
N ALA A 102 -26.81 -18.98 -0.78
CA ALA A 102 -26.68 -18.81 0.67
C ALA A 102 -27.52 -19.86 1.43
N HIS A 103 -26.85 -20.75 2.17
CA HIS A 103 -27.48 -21.67 3.11
C HIS A 103 -27.10 -21.30 4.55
N SER A 104 -28.05 -21.46 5.48
CA SER A 104 -27.88 -21.16 6.91
C SER A 104 -26.80 -22.02 7.58
N ASP A 105 -26.52 -23.18 7.00
CA ASP A 105 -25.62 -24.19 7.56
C ASP A 105 -24.21 -24.14 6.95
N GLU A 106 -23.96 -23.18 6.05
CA GLU A 106 -22.65 -23.03 5.42
C GLU A 106 -21.65 -22.36 6.36
N PRO A 107 -20.38 -22.81 6.37
CA PRO A 107 -19.33 -22.19 7.18
C PRO A 107 -18.96 -20.78 6.71
N THR A 108 -19.44 -20.36 5.54
CA THR A 108 -19.14 -19.06 4.93
C THR A 108 -20.38 -18.19 4.91
N GLY A 109 -20.30 -17.01 5.54
CA GLY A 109 -21.43 -16.06 5.53
C GLY A 109 -21.71 -15.54 4.11
N SER A 110 -22.98 -15.26 3.82
CA SER A 110 -23.47 -14.89 2.47
C SER A 110 -22.76 -13.68 1.86
N SER A 111 -22.26 -12.75 2.67
CA SER A 111 -21.53 -11.56 2.20
C SER A 111 -20.09 -11.84 1.77
N THR A 112 -19.56 -13.02 2.08
CA THR A 112 -18.18 -13.46 1.81
C THR A 112 -18.11 -14.72 0.96
N ALA A 113 -19.28 -15.23 0.56
CA ALA A 113 -19.43 -16.42 -0.26
C ALA A 113 -19.25 -16.09 -1.75
N PHE A 114 -18.66 -17.04 -2.46
CA PHE A 114 -18.43 -17.01 -3.90
C PHE A 114 -19.27 -18.10 -4.57
N GLY A 115 -19.88 -17.80 -5.71
CA GLY A 115 -20.80 -18.72 -6.40
C GLY A 115 -20.07 -19.81 -7.19
N LEU A 116 -20.60 -21.04 -7.13
CA LEU A 116 -20.09 -22.14 -7.95
C LEU A 116 -20.65 -22.11 -9.39
N GLY A 117 -21.68 -21.31 -9.64
CA GLY A 117 -22.39 -21.25 -10.91
C GLY A 117 -23.79 -21.80 -10.82
N LYS A 118 -24.46 -21.87 -11.98
CA LYS A 118 -25.84 -22.33 -12.12
C LYS A 118 -25.89 -23.60 -12.98
N THR A 119 -26.92 -24.41 -12.77
CA THR A 119 -27.30 -25.48 -13.70
C THR A 119 -27.91 -24.90 -14.98
N ASP A 120 -28.12 -25.75 -15.99
CA ASP A 120 -28.81 -25.35 -17.22
C ASP A 120 -30.25 -24.85 -16.97
N ASP A 121 -30.89 -25.33 -15.90
CA ASP A 121 -32.21 -24.89 -15.44
C ASP A 121 -32.15 -23.65 -14.53
N ASN A 122 -31.01 -22.95 -14.50
CA ASN A 122 -30.78 -21.72 -13.76
C ASN A 122 -30.91 -21.87 -12.23
N LEU A 123 -30.63 -23.06 -11.70
CA LEU A 123 -30.56 -23.33 -10.26
C LEU A 123 -29.13 -23.10 -9.76
N ASP A 124 -28.98 -22.41 -8.63
CA ASP A 124 -27.67 -22.16 -8.01
C ASP A 124 -27.08 -23.47 -7.46
N ILE A 125 -25.85 -23.80 -7.87
CA ILE A 125 -25.21 -25.07 -7.53
C ILE A 125 -24.70 -25.07 -6.08
N GLY A 126 -24.24 -23.93 -5.59
CA GLY A 126 -23.63 -23.83 -4.28
C GLY A 126 -22.71 -22.61 -4.15
N SER A 127 -21.99 -22.57 -3.04
CA SER A 127 -21.01 -21.53 -2.77
C SER A 127 -19.71 -22.07 -2.18
N TYR A 128 -18.66 -21.27 -2.23
CA TYR A 128 -17.41 -21.50 -1.52
C TYR A 128 -16.92 -20.22 -0.85
N GLY A 129 -15.97 -20.33 0.07
CA GLY A 129 -15.33 -19.17 0.68
C GLY A 129 -13.81 -19.24 0.54
N ILE A 130 -13.20 -18.06 0.55
CA ILE A 130 -11.75 -17.90 0.52
C ILE A 130 -11.32 -17.38 1.89
N LYS A 131 -10.32 -18.03 2.48
CA LYS A 131 -9.67 -17.56 3.71
C LYS A 131 -8.16 -17.59 3.53
N ILE A 132 -7.49 -16.59 4.09
CA ILE A 132 -6.03 -16.60 4.20
C ILE A 132 -5.66 -17.51 5.36
N SER A 133 -5.04 -18.65 5.07
CA SER A 133 -4.66 -19.65 6.07
C SER A 133 -3.37 -19.30 6.80
N LYS A 134 -2.41 -18.68 6.10
CA LYS A 134 -1.12 -18.26 6.62
C LYS A 134 -0.60 -17.07 5.81
N VAL A 135 0.07 -16.14 6.50
CA VAL A 135 0.84 -15.06 5.86
C VAL A 135 2.28 -15.20 6.35
N THR A 136 3.23 -15.11 5.44
CA THR A 136 4.67 -15.06 5.75
C THR A 136 5.25 -13.88 5.00
N ALA A 137 6.04 -13.07 5.71
CA ALA A 137 6.76 -11.96 5.14
C ALA A 137 8.26 -12.24 5.32
N GLU A 138 8.97 -12.30 4.21
CA GLU A 138 10.42 -12.42 4.16
C GLU A 138 10.96 -10.99 3.96
N GLY A 139 11.77 -10.50 4.88
CA GLY A 139 12.41 -9.19 4.78
C GLY A 139 13.88 -9.30 5.09
N GLU A 140 14.74 -8.73 4.24
CA GLU A 140 16.15 -8.56 4.54
C GLU A 140 16.30 -7.32 5.46
N THR A 141 16.96 -7.45 6.60
CA THR A 141 17.36 -6.26 7.38
C THR A 141 18.39 -5.48 6.59
N GLY A 142 17.99 -4.30 6.09
CA GLY A 142 18.90 -3.31 5.50
C GLY A 142 19.77 -2.59 6.53
#